data_AF-A0A2V5NHE9-F1
#
_entry.id   AF-A0A2V5NHE9-F1
#
_cell.length_a   1.000
_cell.length_b   1.000
_cell.length_c   1.000
_cell.angle_alpha   90.00
_cell.angle_beta   90.00
_cell.angle_gamma   90.00
#
_symmetry.space_group_name_H-M   'P 1'
#
loop_
_entity.id
_entity.type
_entity.pdbx_description
1 polymer ?
#
loop_
_entity_poly.entity_id
_entity_poly.type
_entity_poly.pdbx_seq_one_letter_code
_entity_poly.pdbx_strand_id
1 'polypeptide(L)'
;MVEGEILVAEGQVDRGIEQLRAAIQKEDALKYDEPPGWLIPVRHSLGAVLMKQQRFAEAEQVYREDLARLPDNGWSLFGLAETLRRQSKNADEASETQAKFEKVWAKADLKITTSCLCQPQS
;
A
#
# COMPACT_ATOMS: atom_id res chain seq x y z
N MET A 1 -7.16 0.57 -11.54
CA MET A 1 -7.34 1.01 -10.14
C MET A 1 -8.83 1.11 -9.80
N VAL A 2 -9.56 2.08 -10.37
CA VAL A 2 -10.98 2.36 -10.05
C VAL A 2 -11.89 1.13 -10.05
N GLU A 3 -11.85 0.30 -11.10
CA GLU A 3 -12.68 -0.92 -11.16
C GLU A 3 -12.41 -1.88 -9.99
N GLY A 4 -11.14 -2.06 -9.61
CA GLY A 4 -10.78 -2.90 -8.46
C GLY A 4 -11.31 -2.33 -7.15
N GLU A 5 -11.25 -1.01 -6.97
CA GLU A 5 -11.77 -0.33 -5.77
C GLU A 5 -13.31 -0.43 -5.68
N ILE A 6 -14.02 -0.28 -6.81
CA ILE A 6 -15.48 -0.47 -6.88
C ILE A 6 -15.85 -1.90 -6.49
N LEU A 7 -15.18 -2.90 -7.07
CA LEU A 7 -15.45 -4.31 -6.75
C LEU A 7 -15.22 -4.61 -5.27
N VAL A 8 -14.17 -4.06 -4.65
CA VAL A 8 -13.95 -4.18 -3.21
C VAL A 8 -15.09 -3.53 -2.42
N ALA A 9 -15.54 -2.34 -2.81
CA ALA A 9 -16.64 -1.64 -2.14
C ALA A 9 -17.97 -2.41 -2.26
N GLU A 10 -18.19 -3.13 -3.35
CA GLU A 10 -19.34 -4.03 -3.56
C GLU A 10 -19.22 -5.37 -2.82
N GLY A 11 -18.15 -5.59 -2.06
CA GLY A 11 -17.89 -6.86 -1.36
C GLY A 11 -17.33 -7.97 -2.26
N GLN A 12 -17.11 -7.70 -3.54
CA GLN A 12 -16.48 -8.62 -4.50
C GLN A 12 -14.95 -8.56 -4.38
N VAL A 13 -14.46 -8.86 -3.17
CA VAL A 13 -13.10 -8.56 -2.72
C VAL A 13 -12.04 -9.25 -3.56
N ASP A 14 -12.15 -10.56 -3.79
CA ASP A 14 -11.13 -11.30 -4.54
C ASP A 14 -11.03 -10.82 -5.99
N ARG A 15 -12.18 -10.57 -6.63
CA ARG A 15 -12.23 -9.96 -7.97
C ARG A 15 -11.60 -8.57 -7.98
N GLY A 16 -11.85 -7.77 -6.94
CA GLY A 16 -11.24 -6.46 -6.77
C GLY A 16 -9.72 -6.54 -6.63
N ILE A 17 -9.21 -7.49 -5.85
CA ILE A 17 -7.78 -7.77 -5.70
C ILE A 17 -7.15 -8.18 -7.04
N GLU A 18 -7.81 -9.05 -7.81
CA GLU A 18 -7.35 -9.42 -9.16
C GLU A 18 -7.24 -8.21 -10.08
N GLN A 19 -8.25 -7.34 -10.09
CA GLN A 19 -8.22 -6.11 -10.90
C GLN A 19 -7.13 -5.13 -10.43
N LEU A 20 -6.88 -5.02 -9.13
CA LEU A 20 -5.79 -4.19 -8.60
C LEU A 20 -4.42 -4.75 -9.00
N ARG A 21 -4.22 -6.07 -8.96
CA ARG A 21 -2.98 -6.72 -9.44
C ARG A 21 -2.78 -6.49 -10.94
N ALA A 22 -3.82 -6.64 -11.74
CA ALA A 22 -3.76 -6.35 -13.17
C ALA A 22 -3.46 -4.86 -13.45
N ALA A 23 -3.99 -3.96 -12.62
CA ALA A 23 -3.70 -2.53 -12.73
C ALA A 23 -2.24 -2.20 -12.39
N ILE A 24 -1.63 -2.87 -11.40
CA ILE A 24 -0.18 -2.74 -11.11
C ILE A 24 0.65 -3.17 -12.32
N GLN A 25 0.31 -4.28 -12.97
CA GLN A 25 1.04 -4.72 -14.17
C GLN A 25 0.98 -3.67 -15.30
N LYS A 26 -0.16 -3.00 -15.46
CA LYS A 26 -0.32 -1.91 -16.44
C LYS A 26 0.48 -0.66 -16.03
N GLU A 27 0.45 -0.30 -14.76
CA GLU A 27 1.25 0.80 -14.19
C GLU A 27 2.75 0.55 -14.37
N ASP A 28 3.21 -0.66 -14.07
CA ASP A 28 4.61 -1.09 -14.20
C ASP A 28 5.10 -1.08 -15.66
N ALA A 29 4.18 -1.25 -16.62
CA ALA A 29 4.47 -1.20 -18.05
C ALA A 29 4.43 0.22 -18.64
N LEU A 30 4.02 1.24 -17.86
CA LEU A 30 4.07 2.62 -18.33
C LEU A 30 5.53 3.02 -18.58
N LYS A 31 5.76 3.68 -19.72
CA LYS A 31 7.06 4.31 -19.96
C LYS A 31 7.26 5.40 -18.91
N TYR A 32 8.49 5.48 -18.40
CA TYR A 32 8.88 6.59 -17.56
C TYR A 32 8.71 7.90 -18.36
N ASP A 33 7.98 8.83 -17.78
CA ASP A 33 7.75 10.18 -18.28
C ASP A 33 7.68 11.14 -17.09
N GLU A 34 7.98 12.42 -17.32
CA GLU A 34 7.95 13.46 -16.29
C GLU A 34 6.98 14.58 -16.68
N PRO A 35 5.83 14.72 -15.98
CA PRO A 35 5.40 13.94 -14.81
C PRO A 35 4.98 12.51 -15.16
N PRO A 36 5.01 11.57 -14.18
CA PRO A 36 4.58 10.20 -14.41
C PRO A 36 3.12 10.16 -14.86
N GLY A 37 2.83 9.28 -15.83
CA GLY A 37 1.48 9.13 -16.38
C GLY A 37 0.43 8.67 -15.35
N TRP A 38 0.86 8.18 -14.19
CA TRP A 38 0.01 7.85 -13.06
C TRP A 38 0.69 8.22 -11.74
N LEU A 39 0.04 9.07 -10.96
CA LEU A 39 0.63 9.69 -9.74
C LEU A 39 0.29 8.97 -8.43
N ILE A 40 -0.76 8.15 -8.41
CA ILE A 40 -1.28 7.50 -7.19
C ILE A 40 -0.96 5.99 -7.27
N PRO A 41 0.09 5.49 -6.60
CA PRO A 41 0.51 4.09 -6.76
C PRO A 41 -0.63 3.11 -6.51
N VAL A 42 -0.93 2.23 -7.46
CA VAL A 42 -2.01 1.24 -7.31
C VAL A 42 -1.73 0.28 -6.14
N ARG A 43 -0.44 0.10 -5.83
CA ARG A 43 0.07 -0.66 -4.68
C ARG A 43 -0.46 -0.16 -3.33
N HIS A 44 -0.79 1.13 -3.20
CA HIS A 44 -1.40 1.69 -1.99
C HIS A 44 -2.79 1.11 -1.74
N SER A 45 -3.64 1.12 -2.77
CA SER A 45 -5.00 0.56 -2.72
C SER A 45 -4.95 -0.94 -2.48
N LEU A 46 -4.10 -1.68 -3.21
CA LEU A 46 -3.96 -3.13 -3.02
C LEU A 46 -3.48 -3.48 -1.60
N GLY A 47 -2.45 -2.79 -1.10
CA GLY A 47 -1.94 -3.00 0.25
C GLY A 47 -3.01 -2.76 1.32
N ALA A 48 -3.78 -1.66 1.21
CA ALA A 48 -4.84 -1.34 2.16
C ALA A 48 -5.95 -2.40 2.16
N VAL A 49 -6.36 -2.88 0.98
CA VAL A 49 -7.37 -3.93 0.83
C VAL A 49 -6.89 -5.24 1.47
N LEU A 50 -5.64 -5.65 1.20
CA LEU A 50 -5.07 -6.86 1.78
C LEU A 50 -4.96 -6.78 3.31
N MET A 51 -4.57 -5.62 3.85
CA MET A 51 -4.54 -5.37 5.29
C MET A 51 -5.92 -5.51 5.93
N LYS A 52 -6.95 -4.91 5.31
CA LYS A 52 -8.34 -5.01 5.79
C LYS A 52 -8.84 -6.45 5.80
N GLN A 53 -8.41 -7.25 4.83
CA GLN A 53 -8.76 -8.67 4.73
C GLN A 53 -7.83 -9.61 5.50
N GLN A 54 -6.95 -9.05 6.34
CA GLN A 54 -6.00 -9.83 7.15
C GLN A 54 -5.06 -10.72 6.32
N ARG A 55 -4.89 -10.43 5.03
CA ARG A 55 -3.98 -11.12 4.10
C ARG A 55 -2.58 -10.53 4.24
N PHE A 56 -2.04 -10.56 5.45
CA PHE A 56 -0.85 -9.80 5.84
C PHE A 56 0.41 -10.19 5.06
N ALA A 57 0.62 -11.47 4.77
CA ALA A 57 1.77 -11.92 4.00
C ALA A 57 1.77 -11.34 2.57
N GLU A 58 0.61 -11.23 1.94
CA GLU A 58 0.48 -10.61 0.61
C GLU A 58 0.64 -9.09 0.68
N ALA A 59 0.10 -8.44 1.72
CA ALA A 59 0.27 -7.01 1.93
C ALA A 59 1.76 -6.66 2.09
N GLU A 60 2.50 -7.46 2.86
CA GLU A 60 3.94 -7.29 3.06
C GLU A 60 4.69 -7.27 1.74
N GLN A 61 4.42 -8.26 0.87
CA GLN A 61 5.05 -8.34 -0.43
C GLN A 61 4.75 -7.09 -1.27
N VAL A 62 3.50 -6.61 -1.27
CA VAL A 62 3.10 -5.43 -2.02
C VAL A 62 3.85 -4.18 -1.56
N TYR A 63 3.98 -3.97 -0.24
CA TYR A 63 4.71 -2.82 0.29
C TYR A 63 6.21 -2.92 0.06
N ARG A 64 6.81 -4.11 0.18
CA ARG A 64 8.24 -4.31 -0.11
C ARG A 64 8.56 -4.03 -1.57
N GLU A 65 7.72 -4.51 -2.49
CA GLU A 65 7.87 -4.23 -3.93
C GLU A 65 7.72 -2.72 -4.23
N ASP A 66 6.81 -2.03 -3.56
CA ASP A 66 6.68 -0.57 -3.71
C ASP A 66 7.93 0.16 -3.19
N LEU A 67 8.42 -0.21 -2.00
CA LEU A 67 9.61 0.39 -1.39
C LEU A 67 10.91 0.06 -2.13
N ALA A 68 10.98 -1.06 -2.85
CA ALA A 68 12.10 -1.35 -3.74
C ALA A 68 12.19 -0.34 -4.90
N ARG A 69 11.04 0.24 -5.31
CA ARG A 69 10.95 1.24 -6.38
C ARG A 69 11.03 2.66 -5.85
N LEU A 70 10.35 2.92 -4.73
CA LEU A 70 10.23 4.21 -4.06
C LEU A 70 10.60 4.06 -2.58
N PRO A 71 11.90 4.04 -2.23
CA PRO A 71 12.38 3.69 -0.88
C PRO A 71 11.79 4.51 0.28
N ASP A 72 11.39 5.75 0.02
CA ASP A 72 10.86 6.68 1.02
C ASP A 72 9.37 6.97 0.82
N ASN A 73 8.62 6.04 0.20
CA ASN A 73 7.17 6.16 0.09
C ASN A 73 6.50 6.01 1.46
N GLY A 74 6.08 7.13 2.06
CA GLY A 74 5.52 7.17 3.41
C GLY A 74 4.29 6.27 3.62
N TRP A 75 3.41 6.16 2.63
CA TRP A 75 2.22 5.29 2.71
C TRP A 75 2.60 3.80 2.80
N SER A 76 3.61 3.39 2.04
CA SER A 76 4.11 2.01 2.03
C SER A 76 4.96 1.70 3.24
N LEU A 77 5.72 2.66 3.77
CA LEU A 77 6.43 2.51 5.05
C LEU A 77 5.45 2.29 6.20
N PHE A 78 4.37 3.09 6.27
CA PHE A 78 3.30 2.88 7.24
C PHE A 78 2.66 1.49 7.10
N GLY A 79 2.30 1.12 5.86
CA GLY A 79 1.69 -0.17 5.56
C GLY A 79 2.58 -1.35 5.94
N LEU A 80 3.88 -1.31 5.63
CA LEU A 80 4.83 -2.37 5.96
C LEU A 80 5.02 -2.49 7.48
N ALA A 81 5.21 -1.38 8.18
CA ALA A 81 5.36 -1.39 9.64
C ALA A 81 4.15 -2.03 10.33
N GLU A 82 2.93 -1.66 9.92
CA GLU A 82 1.70 -2.25 10.48
C GLU A 82 1.57 -3.74 10.10
N THR A 83 1.94 -4.11 8.87
CA THR A 83 1.90 -5.50 8.42
C THR A 83 2.82 -6.40 9.26
N LEU A 84 4.05 -5.96 9.53
CA LEU A 84 5.02 -6.71 10.34
C LEU A 84 4.52 -6.90 11.77
N ARG A 85 3.92 -5.86 12.37
CA ARG A 85 3.28 -5.95 13.69
C ARG A 85 2.14 -6.95 13.72
N ARG A 86 1.24 -6.90 12.72
CA ARG A 86 0.07 -7.81 12.63
C ARG A 86 0.49 -9.26 12.47
N GLN A 87 1.62 -9.53 11.81
CA GLN A 87 2.19 -10.86 11.71
C GLN A 87 2.99 -11.30 12.95
N SER A 88 3.25 -10.40 13.90
CA SER A 88 4.16 -10.65 15.04
C SER A 88 5.54 -11.16 14.60
N LYS A 89 6.00 -10.70 13.43
CA LYS A 89 7.30 -11.04 12.84
C LYS A 89 8.26 -9.87 12.97
N ASN A 90 9.54 -10.18 13.17
CA ASN A 90 10.66 -9.24 13.11
C ASN A 90 10.35 -7.91 13.82
N ALA A 91 10.15 -7.94 15.14
CA ALA A 91 9.78 -6.76 15.92
C ALA A 91 10.78 -5.60 15.77
N ASP A 92 12.07 -5.92 15.58
CA ASP A 92 13.12 -4.93 15.31
C ASP A 92 12.89 -4.24 13.96
N GLU A 93 12.65 -5.01 12.89
CA GLU A 93 12.37 -4.49 11.55
C GLU A 93 11.08 -3.64 11.53
N ALA A 94 10.05 -4.06 12.27
CA ALA A 94 8.80 -3.29 12.40
C ALA A 94 9.06 -1.92 13.07
N SER A 95 9.93 -1.89 14.07
CA SER A 95 10.31 -0.68 14.80
C SER A 95 11.18 0.24 13.95
N GLU A 96 12.15 -0.31 13.22
CA GLU A 96 12.99 0.44 12.27
C GLU A 96 12.17 1.05 11.13
N THR A 97 11.26 0.26 10.54
CA THR A 97 10.37 0.72 9.47
C THR A 97 9.45 1.84 9.96
N GLN A 98 8.92 1.72 11.19
CA GLN A 98 8.12 2.76 11.82
C GLN A 98 8.92 4.05 12.04
N ALA A 99 10.14 3.95 12.56
CA ALA A 99 11.00 5.12 12.77
C ALA A 99 11.31 5.82 11.44
N LYS A 100 11.52 5.06 10.36
CA LYS A 100 11.69 5.60 9.02
C LYS A 100 10.43 6.32 8.54
N PHE A 101 9.25 5.72 8.72
CA PHE A 101 7.97 6.36 8.42
C PHE A 101 7.83 7.69 9.17
N GLU A 102 8.06 7.72 10.48
CA GLU A 102 7.93 8.93 11.31
C GLU A 102 8.84 10.05 10.82
N LYS A 103 10.06 9.72 10.37
CA LYS A 103 10.99 10.69 9.79
C LYS A 103 10.48 11.25 8.45
N VAL A 104 10.02 10.38 7.55
CA VAL A 104 9.52 10.78 6.22
C VAL A 104 8.22 11.58 6.35
N TRP A 105 7.37 11.22 7.30
CA TRP A 105 6.03 11.78 7.50
C TRP A 105 6.00 12.94 8.52
N ALA A 106 7.14 13.36 9.06
CA ALA A 106 7.25 14.33 10.15
C ALA A 106 6.61 15.70 9.85
N LYS A 107 6.59 16.11 8.57
CA LYS A 107 6.03 17.40 8.13
C LYS A 107 4.70 17.26 7.38
N ALA A 108 4.13 16.05 7.33
CA ALA A 108 2.87 15.84 6.65
C ALA A 108 1.72 16.44 7.47
N ASP A 109 0.82 17.15 6.78
CA ASP A 109 -0.37 17.75 7.42
C ASP A 109 -1.44 16.71 7.80
N LEU A 110 -1.33 15.49 7.25
CA LEU A 110 -2.29 14.41 7.42
C LEU A 110 -1.71 13.31 8.29
N LYS A 111 -2.42 12.88 9.34
CA LYS A 111 -2.13 11.61 10.01
C LYS A 111 -2.85 10.48 9.28
N ILE A 112 -2.08 9.51 8.80
CA ILE A 112 -2.62 8.36 8.08
C ILE A 112 -2.81 7.19 9.04
N THR A 113 -3.79 6.35 8.71
CA THR A 113 -4.18 5.17 9.49
C THR A 113 -4.35 3.93 8.60
N THR A 114 -4.19 4.13 7.31
CA THR A 114 -4.24 3.15 6.23
C THR A 114 -3.30 3.64 5.14
N SER A 115 -2.76 2.74 4.34
CA SER A 115 -1.93 3.08 3.19
C SER A 115 -2.73 3.66 2.02
N CYS A 116 -4.08 3.63 2.06
CA CYS A 116 -4.95 4.23 1.05
C CYS A 116 -6.20 4.85 1.67
N LEU A 117 -6.46 6.13 1.35
CA LEU A 117 -7.67 6.85 1.77
C LEU A 117 -8.96 6.32 1.12
N CYS A 118 -8.84 5.49 0.08
CA CYS A 118 -9.94 4.75 -0.53
C CYS A 118 -10.59 3.74 0.44
N GLN A 119 -9.91 3.38 1.54
CA GLN A 119 -10.45 2.54 2.60
C GLN A 119 -10.75 3.39 3.84
N PRO A 120 -11.98 3.91 4.02
CA PRO A 120 -12.33 4.65 5.23
C PRO A 120 -12.21 3.73 6.45
N GLN A 121 -11.84 4.32 7.60
CA GLN A 121 -11.95 3.64 8.89
C GLN A 121 -13.43 3.33 9.15
N SER A 122 -13.76 2.06 9.31
CA SER A 122 -15.06 1.60 9.82
C SER A 122 -15.11 1.69 11.33
#